data_AF-A0A183N0W6-F1
#
_entry.id   AF-A0A183N0W6-F1
#
_cell.length_a   1.000
_cell.length_b   1.000
_cell.length_c   1.000
_cell.angle_alpha   90.00
_cell.angle_beta   90.00
_cell.angle_gamma   90.00
#
_symmetry.space_group_name_H-M   'P 1'
#
loop_
_entity.id
_entity.type
_entity.pdbx_description
1 polymer ?
#
loop_
_entity_poly.entity_id
_entity_poly.type
_entity_poly.pdbx_seq_one_letter_code
_entity_poly.pdbx_strand_id
1 'polypeptide(L)'
;MQFFNIVVHSTDDIMLRVYLQEEFKHLGLVNYLSRIYNQSGDRLLRQIEAYNDNEVDVAVLLEDSQMRDVLQQEKEQAESDLIILQTRTATIQAEYENKLLELQQKIQALEIKNQDLENQRTNQDGQLSTLRAQLLDKDKSTTERERNLQQRLRELEDTLNTVKNSQSKSQIQVNGIVGNSTESINTTTGVITAAASAPPPPPPPPPPPPPPPPPPPPSAGGIPPPPPPPPPGMGAMVPGAEG
;
A
#
# COMPACT_ATOMS: atom_id res chain seq x y z
N MET A 1 -34.80 71.42 -28.17
CA MET A 1 -34.64 70.07 -27.58
C MET A 1 -33.95 69.10 -28.51
N GLN A 2 -34.56 68.67 -29.61
CA GLN A 2 -33.94 67.67 -30.51
C GLN A 2 -32.48 67.97 -30.91
N PHE A 3 -32.14 69.24 -31.19
CA PHE A 3 -30.75 69.66 -31.45
C PHE A 3 -29.79 69.32 -30.30
N PHE A 4 -30.16 69.63 -29.05
CA PHE A 4 -29.33 69.33 -27.88
C PHE A 4 -29.14 67.82 -27.70
N ASN A 5 -30.19 67.01 -27.89
CA ASN A 5 -30.07 65.56 -27.79
C ASN A 5 -29.11 64.98 -28.84
N ILE A 6 -29.16 65.49 -30.07
CA ILE A 6 -28.24 65.06 -31.13
C ILE A 6 -26.82 65.50 -30.78
N VAL A 7 -26.59 66.78 -30.51
CA VAL A 7 -25.25 67.32 -30.24
C VAL A 7 -24.58 66.64 -29.05
N VAL A 8 -25.31 66.39 -27.97
CA VAL A 8 -24.75 65.79 -26.75
C VAL A 8 -24.59 64.27 -26.90
N HIS A 9 -25.60 63.55 -27.41
CA HIS A 9 -25.63 62.09 -27.32
C HIS A 9 -25.33 61.35 -28.62
N SER A 10 -25.11 62.02 -29.76
CA SER A 10 -24.74 61.32 -31.00
C SER A 10 -23.25 61.07 -31.16
N THR A 11 -22.41 61.53 -30.22
CA THR A 11 -20.96 61.31 -30.27
C THR A 11 -20.60 59.94 -29.73
N ASP A 12 -19.73 59.20 -30.42
CA ASP A 12 -19.24 57.89 -29.95
C ASP A 12 -18.24 58.03 -28.78
N ASP A 13 -17.60 59.19 -28.66
CA ASP A 13 -16.69 59.52 -27.58
C ASP A 13 -17.47 59.90 -26.30
N ILE A 14 -17.39 59.04 -25.29
CA ILE A 14 -18.01 59.20 -23.97
C ILE A 14 -17.43 60.42 -23.24
N MET A 15 -16.14 60.71 -23.40
CA MET A 15 -15.50 61.86 -22.76
C MET A 15 -16.03 63.17 -23.33
N LEU A 16 -16.18 63.23 -24.65
CA LEU A 16 -16.80 64.37 -25.32
C LEU A 16 -18.27 64.54 -24.91
N ARG A 17 -19.01 63.43 -24.76
CA ARG A 17 -20.40 63.45 -24.30
C ARG A 17 -20.53 64.03 -22.89
N VAL A 18 -19.71 63.56 -21.95
CA VAL A 18 -19.67 64.08 -20.56
C VAL A 18 -19.29 65.56 -20.55
N TYR A 19 -18.30 65.96 -21.35
CA TYR A 19 -17.91 67.37 -21.48
C TYR A 19 -19.08 68.24 -21.96
N LEU A 20 -19.74 67.86 -23.06
CA LEU A 20 -20.87 68.61 -23.60
C LEU A 20 -22.06 68.64 -22.64
N GLN A 21 -22.34 67.54 -21.94
CA GLN A 21 -23.38 67.44 -20.92
C GLN A 21 -23.12 68.44 -19.78
N GLU A 22 -21.90 68.48 -19.24
CA GLU A 22 -21.53 69.42 -18.18
C GLU A 22 -21.56 70.88 -18.67
N GLU A 23 -21.09 71.18 -19.89
CA GLU A 23 -21.18 72.54 -20.45
C GLU A 23 -22.64 73.03 -20.53
N PHE A 24 -23.55 72.22 -21.08
CA PHE A 24 -24.96 72.61 -21.16
C PHE A 24 -25.65 72.70 -19.79
N LYS A 25 -25.23 71.87 -18.83
CA LYS A 25 -25.67 71.95 -17.44
C LYS A 25 -25.22 73.26 -16.78
N HIS A 26 -23.97 73.68 -16.97
CA HIS A 26 -23.45 74.98 -16.49
C HIS A 26 -24.16 76.18 -17.14
N LEU A 27 -24.53 76.07 -18.43
CA LEU A 27 -25.35 77.06 -19.12
C LEU A 27 -26.82 77.10 -18.63
N GLY A 28 -27.19 76.22 -17.70
CA GLY A 28 -28.50 76.19 -17.07
C GLY A 28 -29.57 75.41 -17.84
N LEU A 29 -29.19 74.60 -18.83
CA LEU A 29 -30.13 73.81 -19.63
C LEU A 29 -30.98 72.92 -18.72
N VAL A 30 -30.35 72.15 -17.83
CA VAL A 30 -31.02 71.22 -16.91
C VAL A 30 -32.05 71.94 -16.03
N ASN A 31 -31.67 73.09 -15.45
CA ASN A 31 -32.57 73.91 -14.64
C ASN A 31 -33.78 74.42 -15.44
N TYR A 32 -33.56 74.81 -16.69
CA TYR A 32 -34.62 75.24 -17.59
C TYR A 32 -35.57 74.08 -17.96
N LEU A 33 -35.03 72.90 -18.29
CA LEU A 33 -35.83 71.70 -18.62
C LEU A 33 -36.71 71.28 -17.44
N SER A 34 -36.18 71.29 -16.23
CA SER A 34 -36.94 70.99 -15.00
C SER A 34 -38.09 71.97 -14.78
N ARG A 35 -37.89 73.26 -15.08
CA ARG A 35 -38.95 74.28 -14.92
C ARG A 35 -40.09 74.11 -15.91
N ILE A 36 -39.78 73.73 -17.15
CA ILE A 36 -40.79 73.56 -18.21
C ILE A 36 -41.39 72.15 -18.25
N TYR A 37 -40.84 71.18 -17.49
CA TYR A 37 -41.23 69.77 -17.54
C TYR A 37 -42.74 69.57 -17.41
N ASN A 38 -43.35 70.10 -16.34
CA ASN A 38 -44.80 69.97 -16.07
C ASN A 38 -45.69 70.90 -16.93
N GLN A 39 -45.09 71.78 -17.73
CA GLN A 39 -45.78 72.74 -18.59
C GLN A 39 -45.62 72.39 -20.09
N SER A 40 -44.90 71.32 -20.40
CA SER A 40 -44.58 70.88 -21.75
C SER A 40 -45.67 69.95 -22.30
N GLY A 41 -46.02 70.10 -23.58
CA GLY A 41 -46.88 69.13 -24.27
C GLY A 41 -46.13 67.84 -24.64
N ASP A 42 -46.86 66.75 -24.89
CA ASP A 42 -46.34 65.38 -25.09
C ASP A 42 -45.17 65.23 -26.05
N ARG A 43 -45.11 66.05 -27.12
CA ARG A 43 -44.01 66.01 -28.09
C ARG A 43 -42.71 66.51 -27.49
N LEU A 44 -42.78 67.60 -26.72
CA LEU A 44 -41.64 68.21 -26.07
C LEU A 44 -41.21 67.37 -24.85
N LEU A 45 -42.18 66.86 -24.09
CA LEU A 45 -41.94 66.00 -22.93
C LEU A 45 -41.12 64.77 -23.30
N ARG A 46 -41.51 64.04 -24.35
CA ARG A 46 -40.74 62.89 -24.87
C ARG A 46 -39.30 63.22 -25.24
N GLN A 47 -39.05 64.45 -25.70
CA GLN A 47 -37.70 64.89 -26.07
C GLN A 47 -36.86 65.28 -24.86
N ILE A 48 -37.51 65.76 -23.79
CA ILE A 48 -36.87 66.00 -22.49
C ILE A 48 -36.54 64.67 -21.81
N GLU A 49 -37.48 63.71 -21.80
CA GLU A 49 -37.25 62.35 -21.28
C GLU A 49 -36.11 61.66 -22.03
N ALA A 50 -36.14 61.65 -23.36
CA ALA A 50 -35.05 61.10 -24.16
C ALA A 50 -33.71 61.81 -23.96
N TYR A 51 -33.68 63.05 -23.47
CA TYR A 51 -32.42 63.72 -23.12
C TYR A 51 -31.91 63.19 -21.78
N ASN A 52 -32.78 63.16 -20.77
CA ASN A 52 -32.45 62.69 -19.42
C ASN A 52 -32.07 61.21 -19.40
N ASP A 53 -32.75 60.36 -20.17
CA ASP A 53 -32.46 58.92 -20.25
C ASP A 53 -31.08 58.62 -20.85
N ASN A 54 -30.56 59.52 -21.69
CA ASN A 54 -29.24 59.38 -22.33
C ASN A 54 -28.13 60.08 -21.53
N GLU A 55 -28.44 60.61 -20.35
CA GLU A 55 -27.47 61.24 -19.47
C GLU A 55 -26.41 60.22 -19.04
N VAL A 56 -25.14 60.64 -19.09
CA VAL A 56 -24.03 59.83 -18.59
C VAL A 56 -23.81 60.19 -17.12
N ASP A 57 -24.00 59.21 -16.24
CA ASP A 57 -23.67 59.33 -14.82
C ASP A 57 -22.25 58.81 -14.55
N VAL A 58 -21.32 59.74 -14.38
CA VAL A 58 -19.91 59.42 -14.11
C VAL A 58 -19.73 58.79 -12.72
N ALA A 59 -20.57 59.15 -11.73
CA ALA A 59 -20.44 58.61 -10.39
C ALA A 59 -20.78 57.11 -10.37
N VAL A 60 -21.87 56.72 -11.04
CA VAL A 60 -22.26 55.31 -11.20
C VAL A 60 -21.20 54.54 -11.99
N LEU A 61 -20.65 55.10 -13.06
CA LEU A 61 -19.60 54.45 -13.85
C LEU A 61 -18.30 54.24 -13.04
N LEU A 62 -17.95 55.18 -12.15
CA LEU A 62 -16.79 55.05 -11.27
C LEU A 62 -17.03 53.99 -10.19
N GLU A 63 -18.21 53.95 -9.59
CA GLU A 63 -18.58 52.91 -8.62
C GLU A 63 -18.55 51.52 -9.27
N ASP A 64 -19.13 51.38 -10.47
CA ASP A 64 -19.08 50.13 -11.23
C ASP A 64 -17.63 49.74 -11.57
N SER A 65 -16.79 50.70 -11.95
CA SER A 65 -15.37 50.41 -12.19
C SER A 65 -14.65 49.90 -10.95
N GLN A 66 -14.86 50.53 -9.79
CA GLN A 66 -14.26 50.09 -8.53
C GLN A 66 -14.79 48.71 -8.11
N MET A 67 -16.08 48.47 -8.28
CA MET A 67 -16.69 47.18 -8.01
C MET A 67 -16.11 46.08 -8.90
N ARG A 68 -15.93 46.35 -10.20
CA ARG A 68 -15.28 45.42 -11.13
C ARG A 68 -13.85 45.09 -10.70
N ASP A 69 -13.10 46.07 -10.21
CA ASP A 69 -11.74 45.82 -9.72
C ASP A 69 -11.72 44.89 -8.49
N VAL A 70 -12.66 45.08 -7.55
CA VAL A 70 -12.83 44.18 -6.38
C VAL A 70 -13.21 42.77 -6.81
N LEU A 71 -14.22 42.63 -7.68
CA LEU A 71 -14.65 41.33 -8.18
C LEU A 71 -13.55 40.62 -8.98
N GLN A 72 -12.75 41.38 -9.72
CA GLN A 72 -11.60 40.86 -10.46
C GLN A 72 -10.53 40.31 -9.49
N GLN A 73 -10.27 41.01 -8.39
CA GLN A 73 -9.35 40.51 -7.35
C GLN A 73 -9.88 39.24 -6.67
N GLU A 74 -11.17 39.19 -6.33
CA GLU A 74 -11.79 37.98 -5.76
C GLU A 74 -11.73 36.80 -6.72
N LYS A 75 -11.96 37.05 -8.02
CA LYS A 75 -11.82 36.05 -9.07
C LYS A 75 -10.38 35.52 -9.15
N GLU A 76 -9.39 36.40 -9.17
CA GLU A 76 -7.96 36.01 -9.23
C GLU A 76 -7.55 35.20 -7.99
N GLN A 77 -8.05 35.56 -6.80
CA GLN A 77 -7.83 34.80 -5.59
C GLN A 77 -8.45 33.40 -5.67
N ALA A 78 -9.69 33.30 -6.15
CA ALA A 78 -10.38 32.01 -6.33
C ALA A 78 -9.67 31.13 -7.37
N GLU A 79 -9.16 31.72 -8.46
CA GLU A 79 -8.36 31.01 -9.48
C GLU A 79 -7.04 30.48 -8.88
N SER A 80 -6.37 31.26 -8.04
CA SER A 80 -5.17 30.82 -7.31
C SER A 80 -5.47 29.64 -6.37
N ASP A 81 -6.53 29.75 -5.58
CA ASP A 81 -6.94 28.69 -4.64
C ASP A 81 -7.33 27.40 -5.39
N LEU A 82 -7.97 27.52 -6.55
CA LEU A 82 -8.28 26.39 -7.42
C LEU A 82 -7.01 25.66 -7.87
N ILE A 83 -5.98 26.39 -8.30
CA ILE A 83 -4.70 25.81 -8.73
C ILE A 83 -4.02 25.07 -7.57
N ILE A 84 -4.04 25.66 -6.37
CA ILE A 84 -3.47 25.04 -5.16
C ILE A 84 -4.20 23.73 -4.85
N LEU A 85 -5.54 23.74 -4.85
CA LEU A 85 -6.35 22.56 -4.57
C LEU A 85 -6.17 21.48 -5.63
N GLN A 86 -6.10 21.84 -6.91
CA GLN A 86 -5.81 20.90 -8.00
C GLN A 86 -4.44 20.24 -7.82
N THR A 87 -3.41 21.03 -7.51
CA THR A 87 -2.05 20.52 -7.27
C THR A 87 -2.03 19.54 -6.10
N ARG A 88 -2.63 19.92 -4.96
CA ARG A 88 -2.73 19.06 -3.78
C ARG A 88 -3.47 17.76 -4.08
N THR A 89 -4.56 17.85 -4.83
CA THR A 89 -5.35 16.67 -5.24
C THR A 89 -4.51 15.74 -6.12
N ALA A 90 -3.78 16.28 -7.10
CA ALA A 90 -2.91 15.49 -7.96
C ALA A 90 -1.78 14.81 -7.17
N THR A 91 -1.17 15.49 -6.20
CA THR A 91 -0.16 14.88 -5.32
C THR A 91 -0.75 13.72 -4.52
N ILE A 92 -1.91 13.92 -3.89
CA ILE A 92 -2.58 12.88 -3.10
C ILE A 92 -2.98 11.68 -3.98
N GLN A 93 -3.50 11.94 -5.19
CA GLN A 93 -3.83 10.89 -6.15
C GLN A 93 -2.58 10.07 -6.51
N ALA A 94 -1.46 10.72 -6.84
CA ALA A 94 -0.21 10.03 -7.14
C ALA A 94 0.32 9.21 -5.95
N GLU A 95 0.19 9.71 -4.72
CA GLU A 95 0.57 8.96 -3.51
C GLU A 95 -0.27 7.68 -3.35
N TYR A 96 -1.59 7.77 -3.53
CA TYR A 96 -2.48 6.61 -3.46
C TYR A 96 -2.27 5.61 -4.59
N GLU A 97 -2.02 6.09 -5.82
CA GLU A 97 -1.68 5.22 -6.96
C GLU A 97 -0.38 4.46 -6.71
N ASN A 98 0.66 5.14 -6.21
CA ASN A 98 1.90 4.49 -5.82
C ASN A 98 1.67 3.45 -4.70
N LYS A 99 0.84 3.78 -3.70
CA LYS A 99 0.54 2.84 -2.62
C LYS A 99 -0.23 1.62 -3.11
N LEU A 100 -1.17 1.82 -4.04
CA LEU A 100 -1.91 0.74 -4.67
C LEU A 100 -0.96 -0.19 -5.43
N LEU A 101 -0.02 0.37 -6.21
CA LEU A 101 0.97 -0.41 -6.94
C LEU A 101 1.90 -1.19 -6.00
N GLU A 102 2.39 -0.58 -4.92
CA GLU A 102 3.22 -1.25 -3.91
C GLU A 102 2.48 -2.45 -3.28
N LEU A 103 1.21 -2.25 -2.92
CA LEU A 103 0.39 -3.32 -2.33
C LEU A 103 0.13 -4.45 -3.34
N GLN A 104 -0.14 -4.12 -4.61
CA GLN A 104 -0.30 -5.12 -5.68
C GLN A 104 0.98 -5.94 -5.87
N GLN A 105 2.15 -5.30 -5.91
CA GLN A 105 3.43 -5.99 -6.00
C GLN A 105 3.68 -6.91 -4.80
N LYS A 106 3.32 -6.46 -3.59
CA LYS A 106 3.45 -7.28 -2.38
C LYS A 106 2.54 -8.50 -2.39
N ILE A 107 1.30 -8.35 -2.87
CA ILE A 107 0.36 -9.46 -3.04
C ILE A 107 0.95 -10.47 -4.04
N GLN A 108 1.38 -10.01 -5.21
CA GLN A 108 1.99 -10.87 -6.22
C GLN A 108 3.22 -11.63 -5.68
N ALA A 109 4.10 -10.95 -4.93
CA ALA A 109 5.26 -11.58 -4.32
C ALA A 109 4.88 -12.66 -3.29
N LEU A 110 3.82 -12.43 -2.51
CA LEU A 110 3.30 -13.41 -1.56
C LEU A 110 2.64 -14.61 -2.26
N GLU A 111 1.93 -14.38 -3.36
CA GLU A 111 1.34 -15.45 -4.19
C GLU A 111 2.42 -16.36 -4.76
N ILE A 112 3.48 -15.80 -5.35
CA ILE A 112 4.63 -16.57 -5.85
C ILE A 112 5.26 -17.38 -4.72
N LYS A 113 5.48 -16.76 -3.56
CA LYS A 113 6.07 -17.45 -2.40
C LYS A 113 5.19 -18.59 -1.90
N ASN A 114 3.88 -18.42 -1.86
CA ASN A 114 2.94 -19.50 -1.50
C ASN A 114 3.00 -20.64 -2.52
N GLN A 115 3.03 -20.32 -3.81
CA GLN A 115 3.17 -21.32 -4.87
C GLN A 115 4.47 -22.14 -4.73
N ASP A 116 5.58 -21.49 -4.42
CA ASP A 116 6.86 -22.16 -4.18
C ASP A 116 6.82 -23.08 -2.96
N LEU A 117 6.19 -22.63 -1.86
CA LEU A 117 6.01 -23.44 -0.66
C LEU A 117 5.09 -24.64 -0.91
N GLU A 118 4.03 -24.49 -1.69
CA GLU A 118 3.16 -25.59 -2.11
C GLU A 118 3.92 -26.60 -2.97
N ASN A 119 4.70 -26.14 -3.94
CA ASN A 119 5.55 -26.99 -4.76
C ASN A 119 6.56 -27.77 -3.89
N GLN A 120 7.18 -27.10 -2.91
CA GLN A 120 8.11 -27.72 -1.98
C GLN A 120 7.43 -28.78 -1.10
N ARG A 121 6.25 -28.47 -0.54
CA ARG A 121 5.45 -29.44 0.22
C ARG A 121 5.09 -30.66 -0.61
N THR A 122 4.62 -30.45 -1.83
CA THR A 122 4.23 -31.54 -2.74
C THR A 122 5.42 -32.45 -3.06
N ASN A 123 6.60 -31.87 -3.28
CA ASN A 123 7.83 -32.64 -3.49
C ASN A 123 8.24 -33.43 -2.23
N GLN A 124 8.20 -32.81 -1.06
CA GLN A 124 8.49 -33.48 0.22
C GLN A 124 7.51 -34.62 0.50
N ASP A 125 6.22 -34.43 0.25
CA ASP A 125 5.21 -35.47 0.38
C ASP A 125 5.47 -36.64 -0.58
N GLY A 126 5.89 -36.35 -1.81
CA GLY A 126 6.33 -37.36 -2.78
C GLY A 126 7.55 -38.16 -2.30
N GLN A 127 8.55 -37.48 -1.73
CA GLN A 127 9.73 -38.13 -1.13
C GLN A 127 9.34 -39.00 0.06
N LEU A 128 8.53 -38.49 0.99
CA LEU A 128 8.05 -39.24 2.15
C LEU A 128 7.23 -40.46 1.74
N SER A 129 6.36 -40.33 0.73
CA SER A 129 5.60 -41.45 0.17
C SER A 129 6.53 -42.53 -0.38
N THR A 130 7.56 -42.14 -1.14
CA THR A 130 8.56 -43.07 -1.70
C THR A 130 9.34 -43.77 -0.59
N LEU A 131 9.82 -43.04 0.43
CA LEU A 131 10.54 -43.64 1.56
C LEU A 131 9.66 -44.61 2.35
N ARG A 132 8.38 -44.26 2.59
CA ARG A 132 7.41 -45.17 3.23
C ARG A 132 7.21 -46.45 2.42
N ALA A 133 7.10 -46.35 1.11
CA ALA A 133 6.98 -47.52 0.24
C ALA A 133 8.22 -48.42 0.31
N GLN A 134 9.42 -47.84 0.30
CA GLN A 134 10.67 -48.59 0.43
C GLN A 134 10.84 -49.26 1.79
N LEU A 135 10.44 -48.59 2.88
CA LEU A 135 10.45 -49.19 4.22
C LEU A 135 9.50 -50.39 4.28
N LEU A 136 8.30 -50.25 3.73
CA LEU A 136 7.30 -51.33 3.70
C LEU A 136 7.75 -52.51 2.84
N ASP A 137 8.44 -52.26 1.73
CA ASP A 137 9.05 -53.32 0.91
C ASP A 137 10.22 -54.02 1.62
N LYS A 138 11.09 -53.25 2.29
CA LYS A 138 12.15 -53.81 3.12
C LYS A 138 11.60 -54.68 4.26
N ASP A 139 10.57 -54.23 4.96
CA ASP A 139 9.93 -55.00 6.04
C ASP A 139 9.32 -56.31 5.53
N LYS A 140 8.75 -56.30 4.32
CA LYS A 140 8.29 -57.53 3.65
C LYS A 140 9.46 -58.46 3.35
N SER A 141 10.54 -57.93 2.75
CA SER A 141 11.73 -58.73 2.41
C SER A 141 12.44 -59.29 3.64
N THR A 142 12.54 -58.55 4.74
CA THR A 142 13.12 -59.03 6.00
C THR A 142 12.24 -60.12 6.60
N THR A 143 10.93 -59.93 6.64
CA THR A 143 9.95 -60.93 7.12
C THR A 143 10.02 -62.23 6.29
N GLU A 144 10.11 -62.12 4.96
CA GLU A 144 10.21 -63.27 4.07
C GLU A 144 11.55 -64.01 4.23
N ARG A 145 12.66 -63.27 4.38
CA ARG A 145 13.97 -63.85 4.68
C ARG A 145 13.97 -64.56 6.03
N GLU A 146 13.34 -63.99 7.05
CA GLU A 146 13.20 -64.61 8.37
C GLU A 146 12.41 -65.92 8.29
N ARG A 147 11.26 -65.93 7.58
CA ARG A 147 10.49 -67.17 7.34
C ARG A 147 11.34 -68.25 6.67
N ASN A 148 12.09 -67.90 5.63
CA ASN A 148 12.97 -68.84 4.93
C ASN A 148 14.07 -69.40 5.84
N LEU A 149 14.70 -68.56 6.66
CA LEU A 149 15.72 -68.99 7.61
C LEU A 149 15.13 -69.91 8.69
N GLN A 150 13.96 -69.59 9.24
CA GLN A 150 13.24 -70.45 10.19
C GLN A 150 12.88 -71.81 9.57
N GLN A 151 12.48 -71.84 8.29
CA GLN A 151 12.24 -73.10 7.59
C GLN A 151 13.51 -73.94 7.45
N ARG A 152 14.63 -73.33 7.01
CA ARG A 152 15.92 -74.04 6.93
C ARG A 152 16.42 -74.52 8.30
N LEU A 153 16.21 -73.74 9.36
CA LEU A 153 16.53 -74.16 10.71
C LEU A 153 15.75 -75.42 11.10
N ARG A 154 14.43 -75.45 10.84
CA ARG A 154 13.62 -76.66 11.06
C ARG A 154 14.13 -77.86 10.26
N GLU A 155 14.43 -77.68 8.98
CA GLU A 155 14.98 -78.75 8.14
C GLU A 155 16.35 -79.25 8.65
N LEU A 156 17.21 -78.34 9.12
CA LEU A 156 18.49 -78.69 9.74
C LEU A 156 18.32 -79.40 11.09
N GLU A 157 17.36 -78.99 11.91
CA GLU A 157 17.02 -79.66 13.18
C GLU A 157 16.49 -81.09 12.92
N ASP A 158 15.64 -81.27 11.91
CA ASP A 158 15.13 -82.59 11.50
C ASP A 158 16.24 -83.51 10.99
N THR A 159 17.14 -83.00 10.15
CA THR A 159 18.29 -83.77 9.67
C THR A 159 19.28 -84.09 10.79
N LEU A 160 19.56 -83.15 11.69
CA LEU A 160 20.41 -83.37 12.87
C LEU A 160 19.81 -84.44 13.79
N ASN A 161 18.51 -84.39 14.06
CA ASN A 161 17.82 -85.41 14.87
C ASN A 161 17.88 -86.79 14.20
N THR A 162 17.75 -86.83 12.87
CA THR A 162 17.90 -88.07 12.08
C THR A 162 19.32 -88.64 12.20
N VAL A 163 20.35 -87.80 12.04
CA VAL A 163 21.76 -88.19 12.20
C VAL A 163 22.07 -88.59 13.64
N LYS A 164 21.61 -87.84 14.66
CA LYS A 164 21.74 -88.21 16.07
C LYS A 164 21.11 -89.57 16.35
N ASN A 165 19.90 -89.83 15.88
CA ASN A 165 19.24 -91.13 16.04
C ASN A 165 19.99 -92.26 15.31
N SER A 166 20.72 -91.94 14.24
CA SER A 166 21.60 -92.85 13.52
C SER A 166 22.94 -93.08 14.25
N GLN A 167 23.48 -92.06 14.91
CA GLN A 167 24.75 -92.09 15.65
C GLN A 167 24.59 -92.71 17.06
N SER A 168 23.43 -92.52 17.70
CA SER A 168 23.04 -93.23 18.94
C SER A 168 22.90 -94.74 18.76
N LYS A 169 22.80 -95.24 17.52
CA LYS A 169 22.92 -96.68 17.23
C LYS A 169 24.37 -97.18 17.09
N SER A 170 25.37 -96.29 16.96
CA SER A 170 26.77 -96.65 16.69
C SER A 170 27.77 -96.26 17.81
N GLN A 171 27.32 -95.59 18.88
CA GLN A 171 28.21 -95.03 19.91
C GLN A 171 27.85 -95.53 21.32
N ILE A 172 27.88 -96.85 21.54
CA ILE A 172 27.97 -97.47 22.88
C ILE A 172 29.26 -98.30 22.91
N GLN A 173 30.41 -97.65 22.81
CA GLN A 173 31.69 -98.18 23.30
C GLN A 173 32.73 -97.06 23.27
N VAL A 174 33.03 -96.52 24.44
CA VAL A 174 34.38 -96.53 25.06
C VAL A 174 34.38 -95.49 26.20
N ASN A 175 34.66 -96.03 27.37
CA ASN A 175 34.73 -95.42 28.68
C ASN A 175 36.10 -94.74 28.91
N GLY A 176 36.12 -93.66 29.70
CA GLY A 176 37.02 -93.60 30.86
C GLY A 176 38.29 -92.73 30.83
N ILE A 177 38.45 -92.01 31.96
CA ILE A 177 39.65 -91.93 32.82
C ILE A 177 40.62 -90.73 32.65
N VAL A 178 40.59 -89.87 33.69
CA VAL A 178 41.70 -89.30 34.51
C VAL A 178 42.79 -88.43 33.85
N GLY A 179 42.88 -87.18 34.34
CA GLY A 179 44.04 -86.75 35.14
C GLY A 179 45.13 -85.88 34.49
N ASN A 180 45.56 -84.93 35.33
CA ASN A 180 46.91 -84.41 35.49
C ASN A 180 47.46 -83.32 34.54
N SER A 181 47.78 -82.20 35.19
CA SER A 181 49.11 -81.58 35.25
C SER A 181 49.72 -80.91 34.02
N THR A 182 49.90 -79.60 34.23
CA THR A 182 51.16 -78.83 34.18
C THR A 182 51.90 -78.68 32.85
N GLU A 183 52.25 -77.39 32.62
CA GLU A 183 53.40 -76.91 31.85
C GLU A 183 53.32 -77.15 30.33
N SER A 184 53.85 -76.33 29.43
CA SER A 184 54.52 -75.04 29.39
C SER A 184 54.96 -74.91 27.92
N ILE A 185 55.25 -73.68 27.48
CA ILE A 185 56.25 -73.36 26.44
C ILE A 185 55.83 -73.51 24.96
N ASN A 186 55.65 -72.32 24.39
CA ASN A 186 56.26 -71.79 23.16
C ASN A 186 55.51 -71.81 21.82
N THR A 187 55.56 -70.58 21.29
CA THR A 187 55.91 -70.18 19.92
C THR A 187 54.81 -70.09 18.86
N THR A 188 54.76 -68.85 18.36
CA THR A 188 54.68 -68.42 16.95
C THR A 188 53.33 -67.99 16.39
N THR A 189 53.36 -66.72 15.98
CA THR A 189 52.83 -66.19 14.72
C THR A 189 51.39 -65.68 14.70
N GLY A 190 51.27 -64.39 14.37
CA GLY A 190 50.15 -63.88 13.57
C GLY A 190 49.07 -63.13 14.33
N VAL A 191 49.41 -62.01 14.97
CA VAL A 191 48.39 -61.00 15.32
C VAL A 191 48.00 -60.27 14.03
N ILE A 192 46.90 -60.70 13.41
CA ILE A 192 46.12 -59.84 12.51
C ILE A 192 45.11 -59.07 13.36
N THR A 193 45.44 -57.82 13.68
CA THR A 193 44.47 -56.85 14.19
C THR A 193 43.56 -56.42 13.05
N ALA A 194 42.41 -57.08 12.92
CA ALA A 194 41.29 -56.52 12.14
C ALA A 194 40.60 -55.46 13.00
N ALA A 195 41.06 -54.22 12.87
CA ALA A 195 40.36 -53.04 13.35
C ALA A 195 39.08 -52.86 12.53
N ALA A 196 37.93 -53.24 13.09
CA ALA A 196 36.63 -52.84 12.56
C ALA A 196 36.34 -51.42 13.06
N SER A 197 36.70 -50.44 12.24
CA SER A 197 36.36 -49.04 12.42
C SER A 197 34.83 -48.87 12.38
N ALA A 198 34.24 -48.42 13.49
CA ALA A 198 32.90 -47.86 13.47
C ALA A 198 32.89 -46.60 12.58
N PRO A 199 31.85 -46.35 11.76
CA PRO A 199 31.76 -45.13 10.99
C PRO A 199 31.65 -43.91 11.93
N PRO A 200 32.27 -42.76 11.59
CA PRO A 200 32.16 -41.56 12.42
C PRO A 200 30.70 -41.07 12.46
N PRO A 201 30.27 -40.46 13.57
CA PRO A 201 28.94 -39.85 13.65
C PRO A 201 28.79 -38.73 12.59
N PRO A 202 27.59 -38.51 12.06
CA PRO A 202 27.35 -37.46 11.08
C PRO A 202 27.67 -36.07 11.68
N PRO A 203 28.16 -35.13 10.85
CA PRO A 203 28.44 -33.77 11.32
C PRO A 203 27.14 -33.09 11.81
N PRO A 204 27.24 -32.23 12.84
CA PRO A 204 26.09 -31.46 13.30
C PRO A 204 25.56 -30.54 12.18
N PRO A 205 24.24 -30.29 12.13
CA PRO A 205 23.66 -29.41 11.13
C PRO A 205 24.26 -27.99 11.27
N PRO A 206 24.40 -27.25 10.15
CA PRO A 206 24.89 -25.88 10.19
C PRO A 206 23.94 -25.00 11.03
N PRO A 207 24.48 -24.01 11.76
CA PRO A 207 23.65 -23.09 12.53
C PRO A 207 22.71 -22.32 11.60
N PRO A 208 21.49 -21.99 12.06
CA PRO A 208 20.55 -21.21 11.27
C PRO A 208 21.16 -19.84 10.92
N PRO A 209 20.81 -19.27 9.74
CA PRO A 209 21.26 -17.95 9.37
C PRO A 209 20.81 -16.91 10.41
N PRO A 210 21.63 -15.88 10.67
CA PRO A 210 21.26 -14.83 11.61
C PRO A 210 19.98 -14.13 11.15
N PRO A 211 19.13 -13.70 12.10
CA PRO A 211 17.92 -12.96 11.76
C PRO A 211 18.28 -11.67 11.01
N PRO A 212 17.42 -11.23 10.07
CA PRO A 212 17.62 -9.99 9.36
C PRO A 212 17.68 -8.81 10.35
N PRO A 213 18.50 -7.79 10.07
CA PRO A 213 18.60 -6.61 10.94
C PRO A 213 17.22 -5.94 11.07
N PRO A 214 16.90 -5.39 12.25
CA PRO A 214 15.66 -4.67 12.45
C PRO A 214 15.58 -3.46 11.50
N PRO A 215 14.37 -3.13 11.01
CA PRO A 215 14.18 -1.96 10.16
C PRO A 215 14.61 -0.69 10.91
N PRO A 216 15.17 0.31 10.20
CA PRO A 216 15.56 1.57 10.82
C PRO A 216 14.35 2.23 11.48
N PRO A 217 14.54 2.87 12.65
CA PRO A 217 13.45 3.59 13.30
C PRO A 217 12.95 4.70 12.37
N PRO A 218 11.63 4.95 12.32
CA PRO A 218 11.09 6.07 11.58
C PRO A 218 11.76 7.36 12.08
N SER A 219 12.34 8.12 11.16
CA SER A 219 12.85 9.46 11.46
C SER A 219 11.74 10.24 12.16
N ALA A 220 12.07 10.79 13.34
CA ALA A 220 11.23 11.73 14.05
C ALA A 220 11.09 13.00 13.19
N GLY A 221 10.22 12.95 12.19
CA GLY A 221 9.71 14.11 11.47
C GLY A 221 8.84 14.90 12.43
N GLY A 222 9.25 16.14 12.67
CA GLY A 222 8.71 17.00 13.71
C GLY A 222 7.20 17.10 13.66
N ILE A 223 6.61 17.03 14.86
CA ILE A 223 5.23 17.42 15.11
C ILE A 223 5.12 18.89 14.67
N PRO A 224 4.26 19.27 13.71
CA PRO A 224 4.03 20.68 13.42
C PRO A 224 3.43 21.35 14.67
N PRO A 225 3.83 22.59 15.01
CA PRO A 225 3.34 23.27 16.20
C PRO A 225 1.81 23.45 16.14
N PRO A 226 1.12 23.43 17.29
CA PRO A 226 -0.32 23.56 17.35
C PRO A 226 -0.78 24.94 16.84
N PRO A 227 -1.99 25.03 16.24
CA PRO A 227 -2.52 26.28 15.71
C PRO A 227 -2.78 27.32 16.82
N PRO A 228 -2.62 28.62 16.52
CA PRO A 228 -2.86 29.69 17.49
C PRO A 228 -4.34 29.76 17.90
N PRO A 229 -4.64 30.17 19.15
CA PRO A 229 -6.02 30.28 19.63
C PRO A 229 -6.79 31.40 18.91
N PRO A 230 -8.11 31.23 18.71
CA PRO A 230 -8.95 32.22 18.05
C PRO A 230 -9.04 33.53 18.85
N PRO A 231 -9.13 34.69 18.19
CA PRO A 231 -9.24 35.98 18.86
C PRO A 231 -10.53 36.06 19.69
N PRO A 232 -10.51 36.72 20.86
CA PRO A 232 -11.71 36.91 21.67
C PRO A 232 -12.80 37.60 20.86
N GLY A 233 -13.90 36.88 20.63
CA GLY A 233 -15.08 37.44 19.99
C GLY A 233 -15.57 38.65 20.77
N MET A 234 -15.58 39.81 20.14
CA MET A 234 -16.36 40.95 20.58
C MET A 234 -17.80 40.47 20.78
N GLY A 235 -18.24 40.49 22.04
CA GLY A 235 -19.60 40.18 22.42
C GLY A 235 -20.56 41.05 21.62
N ALA A 236 -21.49 40.38 20.93
CA ALA A 236 -22.71 40.98 20.45
C ALA A 236 -23.47 41.54 21.65
N MET A 237 -23.54 42.87 21.75
CA MET A 237 -24.41 43.54 22.70
C MET A 237 -25.78 43.74 22.04
N VAL A 238 -26.76 43.07 22.62
CA VAL A 238 -28.19 43.03 22.29
C VAL A 238 -28.82 44.42 22.37
N PRO A 239 -29.80 44.77 21.51
CA PRO A 239 -30.55 46.02 21.63
C PRO A 239 -31.67 45.89 22.68
N GLY A 240 -31.76 46.85 23.62
CA GLY A 240 -32.84 46.86 24.60
C GLY A 240 -32.90 48.11 25.48
N ALA A 241 -33.84 48.99 25.12
CA ALA A 241 -34.73 49.80 25.98
C ALA A 241 -34.14 50.72 27.07
N GLU A 242 -34.39 52.03 26.93
CA GLU A 242 -34.92 52.97 27.95
C GLU A 242 -35.67 54.09 27.16
N GLY A 243 -36.78 54.69 27.60
CA GLY A 243 -37.16 55.01 28.97
C GLY A 243 -36.94 56.51 29.19
#